data_AF-A0A132C0X2-F1
#
_entry.id   AF-A0A132C0X2-F1
#
_cell.length_a   1.000
_cell.length_b   1.000
_cell.length_c   1.000
_cell.angle_alpha   90.00
_cell.angle_beta   90.00
_cell.angle_gamma   90.00
#
_symmetry.space_group_name_H-M   'P 1'
#
loop_
_entity.id
_entity.type
_entity.pdbx_description
1 polymer ?
#
loop_
_entity_poly.entity_id
_entity_poly.type
_entity_poly.pdbx_seq_one_letter_code
_entity_poly.pdbx_strand_id
1 'polypeptide(L)'
;MRNRLAGLLFLIATSGAAQEVVEHVETAHGRAGHACFVRAETDAGTGVTFQLSDYTSTWQLRVFVSNRAEYYRSFAAAGQIDRDRFRRAHDRYEIGAASIAVQDVFFPFTSLDEISDSSRAALEVSGFQNVAEVLMRMSGDRIVAPGLLDVTGLAPVFKAVRSCGVEAMGLKFGTRIAVRIRADYRMKFDALHTEVVEHLSTAENCGRRAPPWLTLAELEQRAAKAFFPGLLSFAKRASYARDLEYSRRLGTLRGVSGAIKGNCLVPGTLAHSRLETMQMMVRAAEELN
;
A
#
# COMPACT_ATOMS: atom_id res chain seq x y z
N MET A 1 28.40 -26.06 46.80
CA MET A 1 27.50 -24.97 46.37
C MET A 1 27.25 -25.11 44.88
N ARG A 2 26.04 -25.51 44.48
CA ARG A 2 25.68 -25.84 43.09
C ARG A 2 24.67 -24.79 42.62
N ASN A 3 25.12 -23.78 41.88
CA ASN A 3 24.23 -22.81 41.24
C ASN A 3 23.61 -23.47 40.00
N ARG A 4 22.30 -23.74 40.07
CA ARG A 4 21.49 -24.05 38.89
C ARG A 4 21.03 -22.73 38.28
N LEU A 5 21.64 -22.32 37.16
CA LEU A 5 21.01 -21.38 36.25
C LEU A 5 19.86 -22.10 35.57
N ALA A 6 18.62 -21.78 35.95
CA ALA A 6 17.44 -22.09 35.17
C ALA A 6 17.37 -21.09 34.02
N GLY A 7 17.74 -21.52 32.81
CA GLY A 7 17.46 -20.77 31.59
C GLY A 7 15.97 -20.81 31.31
N LEU A 8 15.29 -19.67 31.49
CA LEU A 8 13.94 -19.46 30.97
C LEU A 8 14.04 -19.39 29.43
N LEU A 9 13.69 -20.48 28.77
CA LEU A 9 13.35 -20.47 27.35
C LEU A 9 11.99 -19.78 27.20
N PHE A 10 12.01 -18.50 26.79
CA PHE A 10 10.83 -17.83 26.26
C PHE A 10 10.50 -18.46 24.90
N LEU A 11 9.61 -19.45 24.90
CA LEU A 11 8.88 -19.87 23.71
C LEU A 11 7.96 -18.70 23.31
N ILE A 12 8.40 -17.90 22.34
CA ILE A 12 7.50 -16.97 21.65
C ILE A 12 6.59 -17.87 20.79
N ALA A 13 5.45 -18.26 21.34
CA ALA A 13 4.37 -18.81 20.55
C ALA A 13 3.91 -17.69 19.62
N THR A 14 4.35 -17.72 18.36
CA THR A 14 3.71 -16.95 17.29
C THR A 14 2.33 -17.58 17.10
N SER A 15 1.34 -17.09 17.85
CA SER A 15 -0.06 -17.41 17.64
C SER A 15 -0.44 -16.90 16.26
N GLY A 16 -0.37 -17.77 15.25
CA GLY A 16 -0.99 -17.52 13.96
C GLY A 16 -2.50 -17.35 14.15
N ALA A 17 -3.14 -16.58 13.26
CA ALA A 17 -4.59 -16.56 13.23
C ALA A 17 -5.10 -18.00 13.05
N ALA A 18 -6.05 -18.42 13.88
CA ALA A 18 -6.71 -19.70 13.69
C ALA A 18 -7.43 -19.69 12.33
N GLN A 19 -7.46 -20.84 11.66
CA GLN A 19 -8.22 -20.98 10.44
C GLN A 19 -9.72 -20.85 10.76
N GLU A 20 -10.40 -20.00 9.99
CA GLU A 20 -11.83 -19.70 10.13
C GLU A 20 -12.55 -20.00 8.80
N VAL A 21 -13.87 -20.15 8.85
CA VAL A 21 -14.71 -20.48 7.69
C VAL A 21 -15.78 -19.42 7.51
N VAL A 22 -16.02 -19.00 6.27
CA VAL A 22 -17.11 -18.07 5.93
C VAL A 22 -18.47 -18.71 6.21
N GLU A 23 -19.29 -18.04 7.00
CA GLU A 23 -20.69 -18.41 7.26
C GLU A 23 -21.68 -17.51 6.53
N HIS A 24 -21.38 -16.20 6.43
CA HIS A 24 -22.28 -15.22 5.86
C HIS A 24 -21.59 -14.35 4.80
N VAL A 25 -22.32 -14.03 3.73
CA VAL A 25 -21.83 -13.19 2.63
C VAL A 25 -22.87 -12.11 2.30
N GLU A 26 -22.45 -10.85 2.37
CA GLU A 26 -23.23 -9.69 1.95
C GLU A 26 -22.54 -9.05 0.73
N THR A 27 -23.26 -8.94 -0.38
CA THR A 27 -22.82 -8.20 -1.56
C THR A 27 -23.62 -6.91 -1.66
N ALA A 28 -22.96 -5.76 -1.72
CA ALA A 28 -23.61 -4.48 -1.95
C ALA A 28 -22.96 -3.76 -3.14
N HIS A 29 -23.77 -3.43 -4.16
CA HIS A 29 -23.32 -2.63 -5.29
C HIS A 29 -23.58 -1.15 -4.96
N GLY A 30 -22.55 -0.30 -5.02
CA GLY A 30 -22.70 1.17 -4.89
C GLY A 30 -22.93 1.72 -3.47
N ARG A 31 -22.55 0.99 -2.41
CA ARG A 31 -22.67 1.50 -1.03
C ARG A 31 -21.49 2.42 -0.70
N ALA A 32 -21.78 3.62 -0.18
CA ALA A 32 -20.80 4.58 0.36
C ALA A 32 -19.73 5.08 -0.65
N GLY A 33 -20.05 5.17 -1.94
CA GLY A 33 -19.12 5.72 -2.95
C GLY A 33 -18.02 4.76 -3.40
N HIS A 34 -18.15 3.46 -3.10
CA HIS A 34 -17.25 2.43 -3.59
C HIS A 34 -17.86 1.71 -4.81
N ALA A 35 -17.03 1.50 -5.84
CA ALA A 35 -17.45 0.86 -7.08
C ALA A 35 -17.74 -0.64 -6.90
N CYS A 36 -17.08 -1.29 -5.93
CA CYS A 36 -17.50 -2.59 -5.42
C CYS A 36 -17.34 -2.68 -3.90
N PHE A 37 -18.31 -3.32 -3.24
CA PHE A 37 -18.26 -3.67 -1.84
C PHE A 37 -18.77 -5.11 -1.64
N VAL A 38 -17.94 -5.97 -1.06
CA VAL A 38 -18.33 -7.33 -0.65
C VAL A 38 -17.83 -7.59 0.76
N ARG A 39 -18.71 -8.06 1.62
CA ARG A 39 -18.39 -8.40 3.01
C ARG A 39 -18.68 -9.88 3.26
N ALA A 40 -17.79 -10.53 3.99
CA ALA A 40 -17.96 -11.87 4.51
C ALA A 40 -17.78 -11.84 6.03
N GLU A 41 -18.48 -12.72 6.72
CA GLU A 41 -18.34 -12.95 8.15
C GLU A 41 -18.04 -14.43 8.39
N THR A 42 -17.08 -14.70 9.26
CA THR A 42 -16.67 -16.05 9.62
C THR A 42 -17.43 -16.60 10.82
N ASP A 43 -17.29 -17.89 11.07
CA ASP A 43 -17.75 -18.60 12.26
C ASP A 43 -17.19 -18.01 13.58
N ALA A 44 -16.03 -17.35 13.54
CA ALA A 44 -15.46 -16.63 14.68
C ALA A 44 -15.88 -15.15 14.77
N GLY A 45 -16.79 -14.69 13.89
CA GLY A 45 -17.23 -13.29 13.80
C GLY A 45 -16.20 -12.36 13.17
N THR A 46 -15.13 -12.87 12.55
CA THR A 46 -14.19 -12.04 11.79
C THR A 46 -14.88 -11.51 10.54
N GLY A 47 -14.87 -10.20 10.37
CA GLY A 47 -15.38 -9.57 9.16
C GLY A 47 -14.26 -9.36 8.15
N VAL A 48 -14.43 -9.86 6.92
CA VAL A 48 -13.55 -9.60 5.78
C VAL A 48 -14.32 -8.78 4.76
N THR A 49 -13.88 -7.54 4.50
CA THR A 49 -14.55 -6.65 3.54
C THR A 49 -13.61 -6.27 2.41
N PHE A 50 -13.99 -6.56 1.18
CA PHE A 50 -13.34 -6.09 -0.04
C PHE A 50 -14.01 -4.81 -0.51
N GLN A 51 -13.21 -3.75 -0.68
CA GLN A 51 -13.67 -2.46 -1.21
C GLN A 51 -12.83 -2.05 -2.40
N LEU A 52 -13.50 -1.73 -3.50
CA LEU A 52 -12.87 -1.19 -4.71
C LEU A 52 -13.31 0.26 -4.90
N SER A 53 -12.34 1.17 -5.07
CA SER A 53 -12.59 2.60 -5.34
C SER A 53 -11.69 3.13 -6.45
N ASP A 54 -12.18 4.14 -7.17
CA ASP A 54 -11.47 4.87 -8.22
C ASP A 54 -10.98 6.26 -7.73
N TYR A 55 -10.46 6.31 -6.51
CA TYR A 55 -10.06 7.57 -5.87
C TYR A 55 -8.82 8.20 -6.55
N THR A 56 -8.80 9.52 -6.77
CA THR A 56 -7.64 10.27 -7.30
C THR A 56 -7.09 9.75 -8.64
N SER A 57 -7.96 9.27 -9.54
CA SER A 57 -7.57 8.66 -10.83
C SER A 57 -6.75 7.37 -10.71
N THR A 58 -6.84 6.68 -9.56
CA THR A 58 -6.18 5.40 -9.31
C THR A 58 -7.17 4.40 -8.74
N TRP A 59 -7.14 3.16 -9.24
CA TRP A 59 -7.93 2.08 -8.63
C TRP A 59 -7.25 1.60 -7.36
N GLN A 60 -8.03 1.44 -6.29
CA GLN A 60 -7.58 0.94 -5.01
C GLN A 60 -8.49 -0.21 -4.58
N LEU A 61 -7.89 -1.36 -4.29
CA LEU A 61 -8.53 -2.50 -3.65
C LEU A 61 -8.07 -2.56 -2.19
N ARG A 62 -9.01 -2.42 -1.26
CA ARG A 62 -8.78 -2.56 0.19
C ARG A 62 -9.44 -3.82 0.71
N VAL A 63 -8.68 -4.58 1.48
CA VAL A 63 -9.18 -5.72 2.26
C VAL A 63 -9.20 -5.31 3.72
N PHE A 64 -10.39 -5.04 4.26
CA PHE A 64 -10.57 -4.75 5.68
C PHE A 64 -10.78 -6.04 6.46
N VAL A 65 -10.08 -6.16 7.58
CA VAL A 65 -10.28 -7.20 8.59
C VAL A 65 -10.84 -6.55 9.85
N SER A 66 -11.96 -7.03 10.39
CA SER A 66 -12.54 -6.55 11.65
C SER A 66 -12.57 -7.65 12.72
N ASN A 67 -12.99 -7.31 13.95
CA ASN A 67 -13.04 -8.24 15.08
C ASN A 67 -11.66 -8.82 15.48
N ARG A 68 -10.62 -7.97 15.42
CA ARG A 68 -9.24 -8.31 15.78
C ARG A 68 -8.63 -7.28 16.73
N ALA A 69 -9.44 -6.76 17.66
CA ALA A 69 -9.08 -5.66 18.54
C ALA A 69 -7.76 -5.90 19.29
N GLU A 70 -7.63 -7.06 19.94
CA GLU A 70 -6.41 -7.42 20.69
C GLU A 70 -5.17 -7.48 19.80
N TYR A 71 -5.32 -8.01 18.58
CA TYR A 71 -4.24 -8.03 17.60
C TYR A 71 -3.79 -6.61 17.24
N TYR A 72 -4.73 -5.69 16.96
CA TYR A 72 -4.41 -4.29 16.67
C TYR A 72 -3.76 -3.56 17.84
N ARG A 73 -4.18 -3.84 19.08
CA ARG A 73 -3.55 -3.27 20.29
C ARG A 73 -2.08 -3.67 20.42
N SER A 74 -1.68 -4.85 19.92
CA SER A 74 -0.27 -5.29 19.97
C SER A 74 0.69 -4.43 19.12
N PHE A 75 0.14 -3.65 18.18
CA PHE A 75 0.88 -2.70 17.34
C PHE A 75 0.87 -1.27 17.91
N ALA A 76 0.29 -1.05 19.08
CA ALA A 76 0.38 0.24 19.73
C ALA A 76 1.74 0.45 20.40
N ALA A 77 2.28 1.66 20.26
CA ALA A 77 3.47 2.14 20.95
C ALA A 77 3.18 3.55 21.48
N ALA A 78 3.46 3.80 22.76
CA ALA A 78 3.25 5.10 23.41
C ALA A 78 1.82 5.68 23.23
N GLY A 79 0.79 4.83 23.30
CA GLY A 79 -0.62 5.27 23.17
C GLY A 79 -1.13 5.35 21.73
N GLN A 80 -0.26 5.27 20.72
CA GLN A 80 -0.60 5.43 19.30
C GLN A 80 -0.34 4.15 18.51
N ILE A 81 -1.04 3.98 17.40
CA ILE A 81 -0.82 2.84 16.50
C ILE A 81 0.43 3.03 15.66
N ASP A 82 1.38 2.10 15.79
CA ASP A 82 2.56 2.03 14.94
C ASP A 82 2.20 1.40 13.58
N ARG A 83 1.71 2.24 12.68
CA ARG A 83 1.31 1.85 11.31
C ARG A 83 2.47 1.24 10.53
N ASP A 84 3.69 1.72 10.75
CA ASP A 84 4.87 1.21 10.06
C ASP A 84 5.23 -0.20 10.53
N ARG A 85 5.10 -0.49 11.83
CA ARG A 85 5.26 -1.84 12.37
C ARG A 85 4.19 -2.78 11.83
N PHE A 86 2.94 -2.33 11.75
CA PHE A 86 1.88 -3.13 11.15
C PHE A 86 2.12 -3.41 9.66
N ARG A 87 2.50 -2.38 8.89
CA ARG A 87 2.86 -2.53 7.46
C ARG A 87 4.02 -3.51 7.25
N ARG A 88 5.06 -3.47 8.10
CA ARG A 88 6.18 -4.43 8.04
C ARG A 88 5.76 -5.86 8.36
N ALA A 89 4.81 -6.05 9.29
CA ALA A 89 4.28 -7.37 9.62
C ALA A 89 3.37 -7.94 8.53
N HIS A 90 2.78 -7.06 7.70
CA HIS A 90 1.84 -7.42 6.65
C HIS A 90 2.25 -6.79 5.31
N ASP A 91 3.48 -7.06 4.86
CA ASP A 91 3.98 -6.62 3.55
C ASP A 91 3.33 -7.39 2.39
N ARG A 92 2.68 -8.52 2.70
CA ARG A 92 1.99 -9.40 1.75
C ARG A 92 0.84 -10.15 2.40
N TYR A 93 -0.10 -10.60 1.56
CA TYR A 93 -1.10 -11.59 1.91
C TYR A 93 -1.28 -12.56 0.74
N GLU A 94 -1.83 -13.74 1.02
CA GLU A 94 -2.06 -14.79 0.04
C GLU A 94 -3.54 -14.87 -0.30
N ILE A 95 -3.87 -15.00 -1.59
CA ILE A 95 -5.20 -15.39 -2.07
C ILE A 95 -5.03 -16.66 -2.91
N GLY A 96 -5.58 -17.77 -2.43
CA GLY A 96 -5.28 -19.09 -3.01
C GLY A 96 -3.78 -19.36 -2.99
N ALA A 97 -3.19 -19.63 -4.17
CA ALA A 97 -1.75 -19.83 -4.33
C ALA A 97 -0.95 -18.54 -4.62
N ALA A 98 -1.63 -17.39 -4.74
CA ALA A 98 -1.00 -16.15 -5.18
C ALA A 98 -0.60 -15.27 -3.99
N SER A 99 0.68 -14.92 -3.91
CA SER A 99 1.17 -13.87 -2.99
C SER A 99 0.92 -12.49 -3.59
N ILE A 100 0.27 -11.62 -2.83
CA ILE A 100 -0.06 -10.25 -3.18
C ILE A 100 0.74 -9.29 -2.28
N ALA A 101 1.47 -8.35 -2.87
CA ALA A 101 2.19 -7.32 -2.12
C ALA A 101 1.22 -6.22 -1.65
N VAL A 102 1.33 -5.85 -0.37
CA VAL A 102 0.60 -4.73 0.22
C VAL A 102 1.36 -3.44 -0.07
N GLN A 103 0.67 -2.47 -0.66
CA GLN A 103 1.27 -1.17 -0.96
C GLN A 103 1.11 -0.18 0.18
N ASP A 104 -0.03 -0.22 0.87
CA ASP A 104 -0.30 0.61 2.04
C ASP A 104 -1.23 -0.08 3.03
N VAL A 105 -1.28 0.44 4.25
CA VAL A 105 -2.19 -0.02 5.31
C VAL A 105 -3.00 1.16 5.85
N PHE A 106 -4.28 0.91 6.11
CA PHE A 106 -5.19 1.95 6.59
C PHE A 106 -5.84 1.56 7.91
N PHE A 107 -5.84 2.51 8.85
CA PHE A 107 -6.57 2.40 10.11
C PHE A 107 -7.55 3.58 10.22
N PRO A 108 -8.85 3.32 10.45
CA PRO A 108 -9.83 4.35 10.76
C PRO A 108 -9.71 4.86 12.21
N PHE A 109 -8.74 4.36 12.97
CA PHE A 109 -8.39 4.78 14.33
C PHE A 109 -6.92 5.16 14.40
N THR A 110 -6.58 5.98 15.39
CA THR A 110 -5.22 6.51 15.60
C THR A 110 -4.67 6.22 16.99
N SER A 111 -5.53 5.97 17.98
CA SER A 111 -5.15 5.74 19.37
C SER A 111 -5.68 4.40 19.92
N LEU A 112 -5.12 3.98 21.06
CA LEU A 112 -5.46 2.72 21.73
C LEU A 112 -6.90 2.68 22.24
N ASP A 113 -7.41 3.80 22.73
CA ASP A 113 -8.76 3.96 23.29
C ASP A 113 -9.86 3.89 22.22
N GLU A 114 -9.52 4.13 20.95
CA GLU A 114 -10.43 3.95 19.81
C GLU A 114 -10.54 2.49 19.36
N ILE A 115 -9.71 1.58 19.90
CA ILE A 115 -9.74 0.16 19.53
C ILE A 115 -10.84 -0.58 20.30
N SER A 116 -11.84 -1.04 19.55
CA SER A 116 -12.92 -1.92 20.00
C SER A 116 -13.05 -3.13 19.07
N ASP A 117 -13.98 -4.04 19.36
CA ASP A 117 -14.23 -5.21 18.51
C ASP A 117 -14.76 -4.83 17.12
N SER A 118 -15.32 -3.62 16.98
CA SER A 118 -15.72 -3.05 15.69
C SER A 118 -14.55 -2.47 14.88
N SER A 119 -13.36 -2.33 15.48
CA SER A 119 -12.19 -1.76 14.83
C SER A 119 -11.70 -2.67 13.70
N ARG A 120 -11.18 -2.04 12.65
CA ARG A 120 -10.74 -2.72 11.42
C ARG A 120 -9.45 -2.14 10.87
N ALA A 121 -8.61 -2.98 10.28
CA ALA A 121 -7.43 -2.56 9.53
C ALA A 121 -7.60 -2.93 8.06
N ALA A 122 -7.12 -2.10 7.14
CA ALA A 122 -7.15 -2.35 5.71
C ALA A 122 -5.75 -2.66 5.17
N LEU A 123 -5.65 -3.70 4.34
CA LEU A 123 -4.51 -3.97 3.46
C LEU A 123 -4.85 -3.46 2.07
N GLU A 124 -4.05 -2.55 1.50
CA GLU A 124 -4.33 -1.88 0.23
C GLU A 124 -3.42 -2.35 -0.91
N VAL A 125 -4.03 -2.56 -2.08
CA VAL A 125 -3.35 -2.65 -3.38
C VAL A 125 -3.88 -1.51 -4.25
N SER A 126 -2.97 -0.73 -4.83
CA SER A 126 -3.30 0.40 -5.69
C SER A 126 -2.72 0.26 -7.10
N GLY A 127 -3.37 0.93 -8.05
CA GLY A 127 -3.03 0.93 -9.47
C GLY A 127 -3.92 0.01 -10.30
N PHE A 128 -4.37 0.50 -11.45
CA PHE A 128 -5.29 -0.24 -12.35
C PHE A 128 -4.83 -1.67 -12.63
N GLN A 129 -3.55 -1.88 -12.93
CA GLN A 129 -3.01 -3.20 -13.29
C GLN A 129 -2.91 -4.12 -12.08
N ASN A 130 -2.34 -3.64 -10.97
CA ASN A 130 -2.18 -4.44 -9.76
C ASN A 130 -3.55 -4.88 -9.24
N VAL A 131 -4.52 -3.95 -9.22
CA VAL A 131 -5.89 -4.25 -8.80
C VAL A 131 -6.52 -5.28 -9.73
N ALA A 132 -6.44 -5.08 -11.06
CA ALA A 132 -7.00 -6.04 -12.00
C ALA A 132 -6.34 -7.42 -11.93
N GLU A 133 -5.02 -7.48 -11.72
CA GLU A 133 -4.28 -8.73 -11.52
C GLU A 133 -4.73 -9.45 -10.24
N VAL A 134 -4.86 -8.73 -9.13
CA VAL A 134 -5.36 -9.30 -7.87
C VAL A 134 -6.78 -9.84 -8.05
N LEU A 135 -7.67 -9.09 -8.69
CA LEU A 135 -9.02 -9.56 -9.02
C LEU A 135 -8.96 -10.88 -9.80
N MET A 136 -8.12 -10.99 -10.84
CA MET A 136 -7.99 -12.23 -11.61
C MET A 136 -7.44 -13.41 -10.80
N ARG A 137 -6.63 -13.14 -9.77
CA ARG A 137 -6.07 -14.15 -8.85
C ARG A 137 -7.07 -14.63 -7.80
N MET A 138 -8.20 -13.96 -7.61
CA MET A 138 -9.29 -14.38 -6.70
C MET A 138 -10.08 -15.59 -7.24
N SER A 139 -9.37 -16.68 -7.57
CA SER A 139 -9.94 -17.93 -8.06
C SER A 139 -9.90 -19.06 -7.01
N GLY A 140 -9.23 -18.83 -5.88
CA GLY A 140 -9.15 -19.79 -4.78
C GLY A 140 -10.35 -19.76 -3.85
N ASP A 141 -10.16 -20.33 -2.66
CA ASP A 141 -11.17 -20.39 -1.59
C ASP A 141 -10.62 -19.90 -0.23
N ARG A 142 -9.36 -19.45 -0.21
CA ARG A 142 -8.63 -19.08 1.02
C ARG A 142 -7.94 -17.74 0.88
N ILE A 143 -7.90 -16.97 1.96
CA ILE A 143 -7.02 -15.82 2.15
C ILE A 143 -6.17 -16.01 3.40
N VAL A 144 -4.89 -15.67 3.33
CA VAL A 144 -3.97 -15.74 4.48
C VAL A 144 -3.19 -14.44 4.60
N ALA A 145 -3.31 -13.77 5.74
CA ALA A 145 -2.42 -12.71 6.17
C ALA A 145 -1.80 -13.15 7.51
N PRO A 146 -0.55 -13.65 7.54
CA PRO A 146 0.03 -14.30 8.71
C PRO A 146 -0.16 -13.48 10.01
N GLY A 147 -0.71 -14.12 11.04
CA GLY A 147 -1.02 -13.49 12.34
C GLY A 147 -2.32 -12.68 12.39
N LEU A 148 -2.82 -12.17 11.26
CA LEU A 148 -4.03 -11.34 11.19
C LEU A 148 -5.27 -12.12 10.75
N LEU A 149 -5.13 -12.98 9.73
CA LEU A 149 -6.25 -13.62 9.05
C LEU A 149 -5.84 -14.96 8.43
N ASP A 150 -6.68 -15.97 8.58
CA ASP A 150 -6.62 -17.21 7.83
C ASP A 150 -8.06 -17.71 7.63
N VAL A 151 -8.63 -17.48 6.44
CA VAL A 151 -10.07 -17.73 6.20
C VAL A 151 -10.26 -18.57 4.96
N THR A 152 -11.12 -19.58 5.07
CA THR A 152 -11.57 -20.47 3.99
C THR A 152 -13.07 -20.32 3.69
N GLY A 153 -13.57 -20.91 2.59
CA GLY A 153 -14.95 -20.71 2.14
C GLY A 153 -15.18 -19.40 1.38
N LEU A 154 -14.10 -18.77 0.88
CA LEU A 154 -14.16 -17.48 0.18
C LEU A 154 -14.48 -17.59 -1.32
N ALA A 155 -14.61 -18.79 -1.90
CA ALA A 155 -14.95 -18.96 -3.32
C ALA A 155 -16.19 -18.13 -3.78
N PRO A 156 -17.34 -18.14 -3.08
CA PRO A 156 -18.48 -17.29 -3.45
C PRO A 156 -18.18 -15.79 -3.30
N VAL A 157 -17.43 -15.41 -2.26
CA VAL A 157 -17.02 -14.02 -1.99
C VAL A 157 -16.12 -13.51 -3.11
N PHE A 158 -15.09 -14.26 -3.46
CA PHE A 158 -14.17 -13.96 -4.54
C PHE A 158 -14.84 -13.94 -5.92
N LYS A 159 -15.82 -14.81 -6.16
CA LYS A 159 -16.67 -14.72 -7.36
C LYS A 159 -17.41 -13.39 -7.42
N ALA A 160 -18.02 -12.96 -6.31
CA ALA A 160 -18.71 -11.67 -6.25
C ALA A 160 -17.74 -10.48 -6.45
N VAL A 161 -16.60 -10.47 -5.73
CA VAL A 161 -15.57 -9.42 -5.83
C VAL A 161 -15.02 -9.28 -7.24
N ARG A 162 -14.78 -10.40 -7.92
CA ARG A 162 -14.37 -10.38 -9.33
C ARG A 162 -15.44 -9.82 -10.24
N SER A 163 -16.68 -10.29 -10.09
CA SER A 163 -17.78 -9.89 -10.96
C SER A 163 -18.00 -8.37 -10.88
N CYS A 164 -18.18 -7.84 -9.68
CA CYS A 164 -18.38 -6.41 -9.47
C CYS A 164 -17.13 -5.59 -9.84
N GLY A 165 -15.93 -6.08 -9.54
CA GLY A 165 -14.69 -5.33 -9.74
C GLY A 165 -14.31 -5.20 -11.21
N VAL A 166 -14.44 -6.30 -11.96
CA VAL A 166 -14.21 -6.30 -13.41
C VAL A 166 -15.23 -5.39 -14.11
N GLU A 167 -16.50 -5.46 -13.72
CA GLU A 167 -17.55 -4.58 -14.25
C GLU A 167 -17.27 -3.10 -13.93
N ALA A 168 -16.98 -2.77 -12.67
CA ALA A 168 -16.65 -1.43 -12.22
C ALA A 168 -15.46 -0.82 -12.99
N MET A 169 -14.45 -1.64 -13.28
CA MET A 169 -13.26 -1.21 -14.02
C MET A 169 -13.46 -1.15 -15.55
N GLY A 170 -14.66 -1.48 -16.05
CA GLY A 170 -14.95 -1.56 -17.48
C GLY A 170 -14.17 -2.67 -18.20
N LEU A 171 -13.76 -3.69 -17.45
CA LEU A 171 -13.00 -4.83 -17.96
C LEU A 171 -13.96 -5.93 -18.44
N LYS A 172 -13.46 -6.84 -19.28
CA LYS A 172 -14.15 -8.08 -19.66
C LYS A 172 -13.22 -9.26 -19.36
N PHE A 173 -13.79 -10.41 -19.01
CA PHE A 173 -13.00 -11.63 -18.85
C PHE A 173 -12.28 -11.98 -20.16
N GLY A 174 -10.99 -12.30 -20.06
CA GLY A 174 -10.13 -12.55 -21.22
C GLY A 174 -9.61 -11.29 -21.93
N THR A 175 -9.98 -10.09 -21.49
CA THR A 175 -9.38 -8.84 -22.01
C THR A 175 -7.90 -8.83 -21.68
N ARG A 176 -7.05 -8.76 -22.72
CA ARG A 176 -5.64 -8.38 -22.54
C ARG A 176 -5.62 -6.97 -22.01
N ILE A 177 -5.28 -6.82 -20.73
CA ILE A 177 -5.03 -5.53 -20.14
C ILE A 177 -3.73 -5.05 -20.78
N ALA A 178 -3.84 -4.06 -21.67
CA ALA A 178 -2.66 -3.37 -22.16
C ALA A 178 -1.95 -2.82 -20.93
N VAL A 179 -0.77 -3.35 -20.63
CA VAL A 179 0.12 -2.80 -19.62
C VAL A 179 0.36 -1.36 -20.08
N ARG A 180 -0.31 -0.40 -19.45
CA ARG A 180 0.06 1.00 -19.52
C ARG A 180 1.34 1.12 -18.70
N ILE A 181 2.44 0.56 -19.22
CA ILE A 181 3.75 0.49 -18.56
C ILE A 181 4.15 1.90 -18.08
N ARG A 182 3.81 2.91 -18.89
CA ARG A 182 3.95 4.33 -18.56
C ARG A 182 3.20 4.78 -17.30
N ALA A 183 2.00 4.27 -17.05
CA ALA A 183 1.22 4.59 -15.86
C ALA A 183 1.77 3.88 -14.60
N ASP A 184 2.29 2.67 -14.75
CA ASP A 184 2.97 1.92 -13.68
C ASP A 184 4.29 2.60 -13.28
N TYR A 185 5.10 3.01 -14.26
CA TYR A 185 6.30 3.82 -14.01
C TYR A 185 5.97 5.15 -13.34
N ARG A 186 4.88 5.83 -13.74
CA ARG A 186 4.43 7.05 -13.06
C ARG A 186 4.10 6.80 -11.59
N MET A 187 3.32 5.77 -11.28
CA MET A 187 2.95 5.46 -9.90
C MET A 187 4.18 5.17 -9.02
N LYS A 188 5.12 4.36 -9.53
CA LYS A 188 6.36 4.06 -8.81
C LYS A 188 7.24 5.30 -8.66
N PHE A 189 7.27 6.16 -9.68
CA PHE A 189 7.95 7.45 -9.62
C PHE A 189 7.35 8.35 -8.53
N ASP A 190 6.02 8.46 -8.44
CA ASP A 190 5.34 9.31 -7.46
C ASP A 190 5.62 8.88 -6.01
N ALA A 191 5.66 7.58 -5.77
CA ALA A 191 6.03 7.01 -4.47
C ALA A 191 7.48 7.37 -4.09
N LEU A 192 8.43 7.13 -5.01
CA LEU A 192 9.84 7.43 -4.80
C LEU A 192 10.14 8.93 -4.71
N HIS A 193 9.37 9.76 -5.42
CA HIS A 193 9.56 11.21 -5.43
C HIS A 193 9.44 11.79 -4.01
N THR A 194 8.41 11.39 -3.26
CA THR A 194 8.22 11.85 -1.88
C THR A 194 9.38 11.42 -0.98
N GLU A 195 9.84 10.16 -1.11
CA GLU A 195 11.00 9.64 -0.36
C GLU A 195 12.30 10.37 -0.69
N VAL A 196 12.54 10.65 -1.98
CA VAL A 196 13.73 11.40 -2.42
C VAL A 196 13.73 12.80 -1.82
N VAL A 197 12.61 13.51 -1.88
CA VAL A 197 12.52 14.87 -1.30
C VAL A 197 12.73 14.83 0.22
N GLU A 198 12.12 13.86 0.89
CA GLU A 198 12.32 13.64 2.33
C GLU A 198 13.81 13.45 2.66
N HIS A 199 14.48 12.54 1.97
CA HIS A 199 15.89 12.25 2.20
C HIS A 199 16.82 13.41 1.82
N LEU A 200 16.56 14.12 0.73
CA LEU A 200 17.31 15.33 0.36
C LEU A 200 17.16 16.41 1.44
N SER A 201 15.93 16.64 1.91
CA SER A 201 15.64 17.63 2.95
C SER A 201 16.26 17.23 4.29
N THR A 202 16.22 15.95 4.69
CA THR A 202 16.95 15.48 5.88
C THR A 202 18.45 15.71 5.74
N ALA A 203 19.05 15.38 4.59
CA ALA A 203 20.49 15.58 4.36
C ALA A 203 20.89 17.06 4.49
N GLU A 204 20.12 17.95 3.87
CA GLU A 204 20.34 19.40 3.93
C GLU A 204 20.26 19.93 5.37
N ASN A 205 19.22 19.55 6.12
CA ASN A 205 19.05 19.96 7.52
C ASN A 205 20.09 19.33 8.46
N CYS A 206 20.70 18.21 8.08
CA CYS A 206 21.85 17.62 8.77
C CYS A 206 23.20 18.22 8.33
N GLY A 207 23.21 19.30 7.54
CA GLY A 207 24.43 19.95 7.06
C GLY A 207 25.21 19.16 6.01
N ARG A 208 24.59 18.14 5.41
CA ARG A 208 25.22 17.33 4.36
C ARG A 208 24.79 17.85 3.00
N ARG A 209 25.79 18.23 2.18
CA ARG A 209 25.53 18.74 0.83
C ARG A 209 24.95 17.61 -0.03
N ALA A 210 23.79 17.87 -0.62
CA ALA A 210 23.24 16.99 -1.65
C ALA A 210 24.21 16.96 -2.86
N PRO A 211 24.42 15.80 -3.51
CA PRO A 211 25.31 15.73 -4.65
C PRO A 211 24.80 16.54 -5.85
N PRO A 212 25.69 17.21 -6.62
CA PRO A 212 25.30 18.02 -7.76
C PRO A 212 25.20 17.18 -9.03
N TRP A 213 24.04 16.61 -9.32
CA TRP A 213 23.70 16.07 -10.64
C TRP A 213 22.19 16.07 -10.84
N LEU A 214 21.77 16.19 -12.11
CA LEU A 214 20.39 16.33 -12.62
C LEU A 214 19.39 16.77 -11.54
N THR A 215 19.11 18.07 -11.48
CA THR A 215 18.26 18.60 -10.41
C THR A 215 16.92 17.88 -10.40
N LEU A 216 16.35 17.65 -9.22
CA LEU A 216 15.02 17.03 -9.11
C LEU A 216 14.00 17.72 -10.04
N ALA A 217 14.10 19.04 -10.20
CA ALA A 217 13.30 19.82 -11.13
C ALA A 217 13.44 19.39 -12.60
N GLU A 218 14.66 19.12 -13.09
CA GLU A 218 14.89 18.60 -14.44
C GLU A 218 14.28 17.20 -14.61
N LEU A 219 14.42 16.35 -13.60
CA LEU A 219 13.83 15.01 -13.62
C LEU A 219 12.29 15.06 -13.64
N GLU A 220 11.66 15.92 -12.85
CA GLU A 220 10.21 16.12 -12.83
C GLU A 220 9.69 16.64 -14.17
N GLN A 221 10.39 17.58 -14.81
CA GLN A 221 10.02 18.07 -16.15
C GLN A 221 10.08 16.95 -17.19
N ARG A 222 11.12 16.11 -17.15
CA ARG A 222 11.23 14.94 -18.01
C ARG A 222 10.14 13.92 -17.72
N ALA A 223 9.87 13.62 -16.44
CA ALA A 223 8.81 12.73 -16.01
C ALA A 223 7.44 13.17 -16.54
N ALA A 224 7.11 14.47 -16.45
CA ALA A 224 5.87 14.99 -16.99
C ALA A 224 5.74 14.75 -18.51
N LYS A 225 6.81 14.95 -19.27
CA LYS A 225 6.83 14.68 -20.72
C LYS A 225 6.73 13.18 -21.02
N ALA A 226 7.48 12.35 -20.28
CA ALA A 226 7.55 10.90 -20.46
C ALA A 226 6.24 10.20 -20.11
N PHE A 227 5.59 10.60 -19.01
CA PHE A 227 4.33 10.00 -18.55
C PHE A 227 3.10 10.53 -19.28
N PHE A 228 3.18 11.73 -19.86
CA PHE A 228 2.12 12.33 -20.66
C PHE A 228 2.68 12.79 -22.03
N PRO A 229 2.99 11.87 -22.95
CA PRO A 229 3.55 12.20 -24.25
C PRO A 229 2.51 12.86 -25.16
N GLY A 230 2.97 13.39 -26.30
CA GLY A 230 2.13 14.04 -27.30
C GLY A 230 1.95 15.55 -27.09
N LEU A 231 1.71 16.27 -28.18
CA LEU A 231 1.57 17.72 -28.17
C LEU A 231 0.37 18.16 -27.32
N LEU A 232 -0.78 17.49 -27.40
CA LEU A 232 -2.01 17.92 -26.73
C LEU A 232 -2.06 17.64 -25.21
N SER A 233 -1.01 17.08 -24.62
CA SER A 233 -0.99 16.66 -23.21
C SER A 233 -0.63 17.79 -22.20
N PHE A 234 -0.60 19.05 -22.63
CA PHE A 234 -0.17 20.20 -21.81
C PHE A 234 -0.92 20.31 -20.47
N ALA A 235 -2.25 20.18 -20.48
CA ALA A 235 -3.06 20.28 -19.26
C ALA A 235 -2.73 19.18 -18.25
N LYS A 236 -2.46 17.95 -18.73
CA LYS A 236 -2.07 16.81 -17.88
C LYS A 236 -0.69 17.01 -17.28
N ARG A 237 0.28 17.52 -18.07
CA ARG A 237 1.62 17.87 -17.57
C ARG A 237 1.56 18.97 -16.52
N ALA A 238 0.75 20.00 -16.73
CA ALA A 238 0.55 21.08 -15.77
C ALA A 238 -0.11 20.59 -14.47
N SER A 239 -1.09 19.68 -14.56
CA SER A 239 -1.68 19.04 -13.38
C SER A 239 -0.65 18.21 -12.62
N TYR A 240 0.09 17.38 -13.33
CA TYR A 240 1.09 16.52 -12.72
C TYR A 240 2.23 17.31 -12.06
N ALA A 241 2.66 18.44 -12.63
CA ALA A 241 3.62 19.32 -12.00
C ALA A 241 3.12 19.88 -10.64
N ARG A 242 1.82 20.17 -10.51
CA ARG A 242 1.23 20.59 -9.23
C ARG A 242 1.19 19.44 -8.21
N ASP A 243 0.92 18.22 -8.67
CA ASP A 243 0.93 17.03 -7.81
C ASP A 243 2.34 16.78 -7.26
N LEU A 244 3.37 16.92 -8.09
CA LEU A 244 4.78 16.83 -7.70
C LEU A 244 5.18 17.96 -6.75
N GLU A 245 4.70 19.18 -6.95
CA GLU A 245 4.91 20.30 -6.02
C GLU A 245 4.30 20.01 -4.64
N TYR A 246 3.08 19.46 -4.59
CA TYR A 246 2.45 19.07 -3.35
C TYR A 246 3.23 17.95 -2.63
N SER A 247 3.63 16.91 -3.36
CA SER A 247 4.50 15.84 -2.85
C SER A 247 5.83 16.40 -2.32
N ARG A 248 6.43 17.38 -2.99
CA ARG A 248 7.66 18.03 -2.53
C ARG A 248 7.46 18.70 -1.17
N ARG A 249 6.39 19.47 -1.00
CA ARG A 249 6.09 20.12 0.29
C ARG A 249 5.95 19.10 1.41
N LEU A 250 5.25 17.99 1.16
CA LEU A 250 5.11 16.91 2.15
C LEU A 250 6.45 16.24 2.46
N GLY A 251 7.25 15.90 1.44
CA GLY A 251 8.58 15.34 1.60
C GLY A 251 9.50 16.25 2.41
N THR A 252 9.52 17.55 2.13
CA THR A 252 10.33 18.53 2.88
C THR A 252 9.94 18.55 4.37
N LEU A 253 8.65 18.59 4.68
CA LEU A 253 8.19 18.57 6.08
C LEU A 253 8.62 17.29 6.81
N ARG A 254 8.52 16.13 6.15
CA ARG A 254 9.01 14.86 6.69
C ARG A 254 10.52 14.86 6.88
N GLY A 255 11.26 15.43 5.92
CA GLY A 255 12.71 15.50 5.94
C GLY A 255 13.25 16.34 7.08
N VAL A 256 12.65 17.50 7.33
CA VAL A 256 12.92 18.36 8.50
C VAL A 256 12.65 17.59 9.80
N SER A 257 11.50 16.92 9.91
CA SER A 257 11.17 16.10 11.08
C SER A 257 12.19 14.98 11.30
N GLY A 258 12.63 14.32 10.23
CA GLY A 258 13.67 13.29 10.28
C GLY A 258 15.01 13.81 10.78
N ALA A 259 15.42 15.01 10.36
CA ALA A 259 16.65 15.65 10.84
C ALA A 259 16.57 16.00 12.34
N ILE A 260 15.44 16.55 12.79
CA ILE A 260 15.18 16.83 14.22
C ILE A 260 15.28 15.56 15.06
N LYS A 261 14.83 14.42 14.51
CA LYS A 261 14.90 13.10 15.16
C LYS A 261 16.28 12.43 15.09
N GLY A 262 17.27 13.06 14.46
CA GLY A 262 18.64 12.55 14.39
C GLY A 262 18.92 11.56 13.25
N ASN A 263 18.06 11.47 12.23
CA ASN A 263 18.22 10.56 11.09
C ASN A 263 19.29 11.02 10.07
N CYS A 264 20.49 11.38 10.54
CA CYS A 264 21.51 12.03 9.72
C CYS A 264 22.51 11.07 9.06
N LEU A 265 22.48 9.76 9.36
CA LEU A 265 23.59 8.86 9.02
C LEU A 265 23.76 8.59 7.52
N VAL A 266 22.69 8.44 6.75
CA VAL A 266 22.74 8.07 5.31
C VAL A 266 21.68 8.73 4.39
N PRO A 267 21.02 9.85 4.72
CA PRO A 267 19.92 10.37 3.93
C PRO A 267 20.32 10.73 2.49
N GLY A 268 21.52 11.30 2.28
CA GLY A 268 22.01 11.63 0.94
C GLY A 268 22.21 10.42 0.02
N THR A 269 22.71 9.29 0.57
CA THR A 269 22.90 8.05 -0.20
C THR A 269 21.57 7.41 -0.58
N LEU A 270 20.59 7.43 0.33
CA LEU A 270 19.24 6.95 0.06
C LEU A 270 18.56 7.79 -1.03
N ALA A 271 18.62 9.12 -0.90
CA ALA A 271 18.11 10.02 -1.93
C ALA A 271 18.73 9.71 -3.30
N HIS A 272 20.04 9.49 -3.36
CA HIS A 272 20.74 9.18 -4.60
C HIS A 272 20.26 7.88 -5.25
N SER A 273 20.22 6.77 -4.50
CA SER A 273 19.78 5.47 -5.02
C SER A 273 18.35 5.52 -5.55
N ARG A 274 17.45 6.23 -4.85
CA ARG A 274 16.07 6.41 -5.30
C ARG A 274 15.99 7.31 -6.53
N LEU A 275 16.80 8.37 -6.61
CA LEU A 275 16.87 9.24 -7.78
C LEU A 275 17.31 8.48 -9.03
N GLU A 276 18.29 7.59 -8.94
CA GLU A 276 18.69 6.72 -10.06
C GLU A 276 17.53 5.82 -10.52
N THR A 277 16.80 5.25 -9.56
CA THR A 277 15.62 4.43 -9.84
C THR A 277 14.55 5.24 -10.58
N MET A 278 14.27 6.45 -10.13
CA MET A 278 13.34 7.36 -10.79
C MET A 278 13.81 7.74 -12.20
N GLN A 279 15.11 7.98 -12.40
CA GLN A 279 15.68 8.25 -13.73
C GLN A 279 15.49 7.07 -14.68
N MET A 280 15.68 5.83 -14.21
CA MET A 280 15.43 4.64 -15.03
C MET A 280 13.96 4.52 -15.44
N MET A 281 13.03 4.82 -14.53
CA MET A 281 11.58 4.82 -14.85
C MET A 281 11.22 5.87 -15.91
N VAL A 282 11.79 7.08 -15.80
CA VAL A 282 11.57 8.14 -16.80
C VAL A 282 12.15 7.73 -18.15
N ARG A 283 13.37 7.20 -18.21
CA ARG A 283 13.98 6.70 -19.46
C ARG A 283 13.14 5.59 -20.09
N ALA A 284 12.75 4.60 -19.30
CA ALA A 284 11.90 3.51 -19.78
C ALA A 284 10.55 4.04 -20.28
N ALA A 285 9.97 5.08 -19.66
CA ALA A 285 8.75 5.71 -20.15
C ALA A 285 8.94 6.53 -21.45
N GLU A 286 10.11 7.13 -21.64
CA GLU A 286 10.52 7.83 -22.87
C GLU A 286 10.69 6.87 -24.05
N GLU A 287 11.22 5.66 -23.81
CA GLU A 287 11.45 4.60 -24.80
C GLU A 287 10.15 3.91 -25.27
N LEU A 288 9.05 4.06 -24.53
CA LEU A 288 7.72 3.56 -24.92
C LEU A 288 6.99 4.45 -25.93
N ASN A 289 7.69 5.36 -26.60
CA ASN A 289 7.13 6.28 -27.61
C ASN A 289 7.20 5.69 -29.01
#